data_AF-A0A1S3N837-F1
#
_entry.id   AF-A0A1S3N837-F1
#
_cell.length_a   1.000
_cell.length_b   1.000
_cell.length_c   1.000
_cell.angle_alpha   90.00
_cell.angle_beta   90.00
_cell.angle_gamma   90.00
#
_symmetry.space_group_name_H-M   'P 1'
#
loop_
_entity.id
_entity.type
_entity.pdbx_description
1 polymer ?
#
loop_
_entity_poly.entity_id
_entity_poly.type
_entity_poly.pdbx_seq_one_letter_code
_entity_poly.pdbx_strand_id
1 'polypeptide(L)'
;MDNMILKHMEFILVLQYFIPLITPEVAVEKELENFQCSLYSSKAMNCSWLPANQTADDLQLYYWYPGESHKTACSDYKDRAGEKTGCCLRGDFLEHDVYFHFNGTLNGLSVQKTFRVCPVHYVKPPAPRVKITEEGKDLILSWDPPDLAAHRCWVYILNYSKCQESLSKEIQYEYDNVAVYVPYDLRCQYRVQVKAVYKKSCGAGASDWSDVELYGVEDLHVDWSMTVFAILIPAAVGLFIILFLCCFMKHREKLFPKIPQPSLILKDMLNSNKERKSTIGNLYVPVEEEVECKVILDKDLPLLMMQPDP
;
A
#
# COMPACT_ATOMS: atom_id res chain seq x y z
N MET A 1 -42.13 18.51 -40.69
CA MET A 1 -41.18 17.48 -40.24
C MET A 1 -40.03 17.31 -41.23
N ASP A 2 -40.25 17.62 -42.51
CA ASP A 2 -39.29 17.43 -43.60
C ASP A 2 -38.08 18.40 -43.58
N ASN A 3 -38.26 19.61 -43.05
CA ASN A 3 -37.20 20.63 -43.03
C ASN A 3 -36.11 20.37 -41.97
N MET A 4 -36.41 19.53 -40.97
CA MET A 4 -35.45 19.15 -39.92
C MET A 4 -34.58 17.96 -40.35
N ILE A 5 -35.14 17.04 -41.13
CA ILE A 5 -34.43 15.89 -41.69
C ILE A 5 -33.44 16.35 -42.78
N LEU A 6 -33.83 17.31 -43.62
CA LEU A 6 -32.96 17.85 -44.67
C LEU A 6 -31.72 18.55 -44.08
N LYS A 7 -31.90 19.35 -43.01
CA LYS A 7 -30.78 19.99 -42.31
C LYS A 7 -29.87 18.99 -41.61
N HIS A 8 -30.42 17.91 -41.05
CA HIS A 8 -29.62 16.85 -40.42
C HIS A 8 -28.80 16.06 -41.45
N MET A 9 -29.37 15.80 -42.64
CA MET A 9 -28.67 15.16 -43.75
C MET A 9 -27.56 16.05 -44.31
N GLU A 10 -27.79 17.36 -44.48
CA GLU A 10 -26.73 18.29 -44.89
C GLU A 10 -25.62 18.38 -43.84
N PHE A 11 -25.95 18.38 -42.54
CA PHE A 11 -24.93 18.38 -41.48
C PHE A 11 -24.10 17.08 -41.47
N ILE A 12 -24.71 15.93 -41.73
CA ILE A 12 -24.02 14.63 -41.82
C ILE A 12 -23.17 14.56 -43.10
N LEU A 13 -23.67 15.06 -44.23
CA LEU A 13 -22.90 15.14 -45.49
C LEU A 13 -21.70 16.08 -45.33
N VAL A 14 -21.89 17.22 -44.65
CA VAL A 14 -20.80 18.16 -44.34
C VAL A 14 -19.78 17.51 -43.40
N LEU A 15 -20.21 16.80 -42.35
CA LEU A 15 -19.29 16.04 -41.48
C LEU A 15 -18.57 14.93 -42.26
N GLN A 16 -19.24 14.18 -43.14
CA GLN A 16 -18.63 13.17 -44.00
C GLN A 16 -17.65 13.75 -45.03
N TYR A 17 -17.84 14.99 -45.48
CA TYR A 17 -16.91 15.73 -46.35
C TYR A 17 -15.72 16.32 -45.59
N PHE A 18 -15.84 16.57 -44.28
CA PHE A 18 -14.74 17.08 -43.44
C PHE A 18 -13.94 15.97 -42.71
N ILE A 19 -14.46 14.73 -42.66
CA ILE A 19 -13.77 13.58 -42.05
C ILE A 19 -12.57 13.01 -42.86
N PRO A 20 -12.36 13.24 -44.19
CA PRO A 20 -11.17 12.74 -44.88
C PRO A 20 -10.20 13.89 -45.20
N LEU A 21 -9.48 14.41 -44.21
CA LEU A 21 -8.33 15.30 -44.44
C LEU A 21 -7.08 14.88 -43.67
N ILE A 22 -7.08 13.68 -43.10
CA ILE A 22 -5.86 13.00 -42.70
C ILE A 22 -5.65 11.91 -43.75
N THR A 23 -4.76 12.18 -44.70
CA THR A 23 -4.32 11.11 -45.61
C THR A 23 -3.68 9.99 -44.77
N PRO A 24 -3.76 8.73 -45.20
CA PRO A 24 -3.12 7.63 -44.48
C PRO A 24 -1.61 7.87 -44.26
N GLU A 25 -0.96 8.61 -45.16
CA GLU A 25 0.42 9.10 -45.02
C GLU A 25 0.57 10.04 -43.81
N VAL A 26 -0.32 11.02 -43.64
CA VAL A 26 -0.33 11.95 -42.49
C VAL A 26 -0.67 11.21 -41.17
N ALA A 27 -1.54 10.20 -41.21
CA ALA A 27 -1.84 9.37 -40.04
C ALA A 27 -0.62 8.57 -39.57
N VAL A 28 0.08 7.94 -40.52
CA VAL A 28 1.31 7.18 -40.32
C VAL A 28 2.45 8.06 -39.81
N GLU A 29 2.61 9.26 -40.35
CA GLU A 29 3.60 10.22 -39.86
C GLU A 29 3.35 10.63 -38.40
N LYS A 30 2.08 10.84 -38.03
CA LYS A 30 1.63 11.22 -36.68
C LYS A 30 1.88 10.13 -35.64
N GLU A 31 1.89 8.88 -36.05
CA GLU A 31 2.11 7.73 -35.17
C GLU A 31 3.55 7.68 -34.66
N LEU A 32 4.51 7.94 -35.56
CA LEU A 32 5.93 8.08 -35.23
C LEU A 32 6.28 9.41 -34.55
N GLU A 33 5.38 10.42 -34.52
CA GLU A 33 5.62 11.63 -33.72
C GLU A 33 5.73 11.36 -32.22
N ASN A 34 5.20 10.23 -31.75
CA ASN A 34 5.32 9.79 -30.35
C ASN A 34 6.63 9.03 -30.06
N PHE A 35 7.63 9.12 -30.94
CA PHE A 35 8.95 8.56 -30.70
C PHE A 35 9.62 9.27 -29.51
N GLN A 36 9.85 8.53 -28.43
CA GLN A 36 10.46 9.02 -27.21
C GLN A 36 11.58 8.08 -26.79
N CYS A 37 12.67 8.63 -26.30
CA CYS A 37 13.77 7.87 -25.73
C CYS A 37 14.01 8.30 -24.29
N SER A 38 14.42 7.36 -23.45
CA SER A 38 14.71 7.58 -22.04
C SER A 38 16.04 6.93 -21.68
N LEU A 39 17.00 7.76 -21.25
CA LEU A 39 18.31 7.32 -20.82
C LEU A 39 18.25 6.86 -19.36
N TYR A 40 18.45 5.57 -19.11
CA TYR A 40 18.31 4.99 -17.77
C TYR A 40 19.63 4.50 -17.16
N SER A 41 20.68 4.36 -17.97
CA SER A 41 22.05 4.08 -17.54
C SER A 41 23.02 4.87 -18.41
N SER A 42 24.27 5.06 -17.94
CA SER A 42 25.36 5.61 -18.76
C SER A 42 25.57 4.89 -20.10
N LYS A 43 25.22 3.59 -20.16
CA LYS A 43 25.48 2.71 -21.32
C LYS A 43 24.23 2.20 -22.03
N ALA A 44 23.03 2.62 -21.59
CA ALA A 44 21.80 2.04 -22.10
C ALA A 44 20.63 3.03 -22.10
N MET A 45 19.88 2.98 -23.19
CA MET A 45 18.72 3.83 -23.45
C MET A 45 17.58 2.98 -23.99
N ASN A 46 16.35 3.34 -23.64
CA ASN A 46 15.15 2.74 -24.23
C ASN A 46 14.47 3.78 -25.10
N CYS A 47 14.11 3.41 -26.32
CA CYS A 47 13.20 4.20 -27.14
C CYS A 47 11.88 3.45 -27.30
N SER A 48 10.80 4.20 -27.39
CA SER A 48 9.44 3.70 -27.58
C SER A 48 8.68 4.59 -28.55
N TRP A 49 7.75 4.00 -29.27
CA TRP A 49 6.81 4.69 -30.15
C TRP A 49 5.45 4.01 -30.04
N LEU A 50 4.39 4.73 -30.42
CA LEU A 50 3.07 4.11 -30.49
C LEU A 50 3.03 3.17 -31.69
N PRO A 51 2.43 1.97 -31.54
CA PRO A 51 2.21 1.09 -32.67
C PRO A 51 1.22 1.76 -33.63
N ALA A 52 1.67 1.95 -34.87
CA ALA A 52 1.05 1.28 -36.02
C ALA A 52 -0.16 0.43 -35.70
N ASN A 53 -1.41 0.89 -35.84
CA ASN A 53 -2.56 -0.03 -35.94
C ASN A 53 -2.44 -1.12 -37.06
N GLN A 54 -1.34 -1.11 -37.83
CA GLN A 54 -0.61 -2.30 -38.29
C GLN A 54 0.87 -1.89 -38.48
N THR A 55 1.72 -2.16 -37.49
CA THR A 55 3.18 -1.99 -37.69
C THR A 55 3.65 -3.07 -38.65
N ALA A 56 4.11 -2.72 -39.85
CA ALA A 56 4.56 -3.76 -40.77
C ALA A 56 5.81 -4.46 -40.22
N ASP A 57 5.93 -5.77 -40.48
CA ASP A 57 7.06 -6.59 -40.02
C ASP A 57 8.42 -6.01 -40.45
N ASP A 58 8.45 -5.22 -41.53
CA ASP A 58 9.64 -4.64 -42.15
C ASP A 58 10.12 -3.30 -41.53
N LEU A 59 9.41 -2.73 -40.54
CA LEU A 59 9.85 -1.50 -39.89
C LEU A 59 11.18 -1.72 -39.16
N GLN A 60 12.20 -0.96 -39.55
CA GLN A 60 13.54 -1.03 -38.97
C GLN A 60 13.99 0.36 -38.47
N LEU A 61 14.43 0.39 -37.22
CA LEU A 61 15.09 1.54 -36.60
C LEU A 61 16.61 1.43 -36.79
N TYR A 62 17.20 2.53 -37.22
CA TYR A 62 18.64 2.74 -37.32
C TYR A 62 19.05 3.93 -36.45
N TYR A 63 20.28 3.91 -35.94
CA TYR A 63 20.83 5.02 -35.17
C TYR A 63 22.33 5.23 -35.43
N TRP A 64 22.82 6.45 -35.22
CA TRP A 64 24.24 6.80 -35.36
C TRP A 64 24.58 8.05 -34.54
N TYR A 65 25.87 8.25 -34.30
CA TYR A 65 26.41 9.42 -33.61
C TYR A 65 26.94 10.48 -34.60
N PRO A 66 27.00 11.77 -34.21
CA PRO A 66 27.64 12.81 -35.01
C PRO A 66 29.05 12.40 -35.45
N GLY A 67 29.33 12.49 -36.75
CA GLY A 67 30.64 12.16 -37.33
C GLY A 67 30.82 10.69 -37.72
N GLU A 68 29.88 9.80 -37.38
CA GLU A 68 29.89 8.43 -37.87
C GLU A 68 29.32 8.33 -39.30
N SER A 69 29.94 7.49 -40.12
CA SER A 69 29.48 7.19 -41.48
C SER A 69 28.51 6.01 -41.55
N HIS A 70 28.53 5.12 -40.55
CA HIS A 70 27.73 3.90 -40.53
C HIS A 70 26.53 4.03 -39.60
N LYS A 71 25.36 3.56 -40.05
CA LYS A 71 24.15 3.50 -39.23
C LYS A 71 24.00 2.13 -38.61
N THR A 72 23.86 2.06 -37.30
CA THR A 72 23.64 0.82 -36.55
C THR A 72 22.16 0.49 -36.52
N ALA A 73 21.79 -0.74 -36.89
CA ALA A 73 20.42 -1.21 -36.80
C ALA A 73 20.08 -1.61 -35.35
N CYS A 74 18.87 -1.27 -34.88
CA CYS A 74 18.36 -1.82 -33.63
C CYS A 74 18.22 -3.35 -33.73
N SER A 75 18.72 -4.06 -32.72
CA SER A 75 18.69 -5.52 -32.63
C SER A 75 17.85 -6.06 -31.46
N ASP A 76 17.49 -5.22 -30.49
CA ASP A 76 16.78 -5.60 -29.27
C ASP A 76 15.44 -4.84 -29.23
N TYR A 77 14.47 -5.35 -30.00
CA TYR A 77 13.13 -4.76 -30.09
C TYR A 77 12.26 -5.15 -28.90
N LYS A 78 11.37 -4.23 -28.52
CA LYS A 78 10.28 -4.48 -27.58
C LYS A 78 9.00 -4.65 -28.37
N ASP A 79 8.34 -5.79 -28.16
CA ASP A 79 7.11 -6.12 -28.87
C ASP A 79 5.90 -6.12 -27.93
N ARG A 80 4.77 -5.65 -28.43
CA ARG A 80 3.47 -5.77 -27.77
C ARG A 80 2.48 -6.30 -28.80
N ALA A 81 1.86 -7.45 -28.50
CA ALA A 81 0.91 -8.10 -29.41
C ALA A 81 1.47 -8.39 -30.82
N GLY A 82 2.78 -8.63 -30.93
CA GLY A 82 3.46 -8.91 -32.21
C GLY A 82 3.95 -7.67 -32.94
N GLU A 83 3.69 -6.47 -32.43
CA GLU A 83 4.12 -5.21 -33.05
C GLU A 83 5.33 -4.61 -32.33
N LYS A 84 6.32 -4.17 -33.11
CA LYS A 84 7.49 -3.44 -32.61
C LYS A 84 7.04 -2.10 -32.04
N THR A 85 7.21 -1.92 -30.72
CA THR A 85 6.81 -0.71 -29.98
C THR A 85 7.98 0.01 -29.33
N GLY A 86 9.18 -0.56 -29.38
CA GLY A 86 10.36 0.05 -28.81
C GLY A 86 11.66 -0.65 -29.18
N CYS A 87 12.77 -0.06 -28.75
CA CYS A 87 14.12 -0.59 -28.93
C CYS A 87 14.95 -0.34 -27.66
N CYS A 88 15.66 -1.37 -27.20
CA CYS A 88 16.72 -1.27 -26.20
C CYS A 88 18.04 -1.01 -26.92
N LEU A 89 18.69 0.10 -26.60
CA LEU A 89 19.96 0.51 -27.21
C LEU A 89 21.07 0.40 -26.18
N ARG A 90 22.24 -0.09 -26.61
CA ARG A 90 23.47 -0.13 -25.81
C ARG A 90 24.53 0.74 -26.49
N GLY A 91 25.23 1.55 -25.70
CA GLY A 91 26.22 2.50 -26.18
C GLY A 91 26.38 3.68 -25.23
N ASP A 92 27.38 4.52 -25.48
CA ASP A 92 27.66 5.69 -24.65
C ASP A 92 26.81 6.88 -25.14
N PHE A 93 25.73 7.19 -24.42
CA PHE A 93 24.71 8.15 -24.87
C PHE A 93 24.76 9.50 -24.15
N LEU A 94 25.59 9.64 -23.11
CA LEU A 94 25.64 10.87 -22.29
C LEU A 94 26.34 12.04 -22.99
N GLU A 95 27.29 11.76 -23.89
CA GLU A 95 28.18 12.80 -24.44
C GLU A 95 27.74 13.31 -25.80
N HIS A 96 26.82 12.61 -26.46
CA HIS A 96 26.51 12.84 -27.87
C HIS A 96 25.01 12.84 -28.10
N ASP A 97 24.58 13.69 -29.02
CA ASP A 97 23.28 13.53 -29.64
C ASP A 97 23.25 12.20 -30.41
N VAL A 98 22.06 11.63 -30.52
CA VAL A 98 21.83 10.41 -31.28
C VAL A 98 20.81 10.72 -32.35
N TYR A 99 21.16 10.38 -33.59
CA TYR A 99 20.22 10.43 -34.69
C TYR A 99 19.56 9.08 -34.86
N PHE A 100 18.24 9.09 -35.02
CA PHE A 100 17.43 7.91 -35.26
C PHE A 100 16.78 8.02 -36.63
N HIS A 101 16.68 6.91 -37.33
CA HIS A 101 16.03 6.83 -38.63
C HIS A 101 15.18 5.58 -38.72
N PHE A 102 13.88 5.78 -38.92
CA PHE A 102 12.96 4.71 -39.29
C PHE A 102 12.98 4.53 -40.80
N ASN A 103 13.03 3.27 -41.23
CA ASN A 103 12.87 2.88 -42.61
C ASN A 103 12.04 1.59 -42.67
N GLY A 104 11.00 1.57 -43.48
CA GLY A 104 10.13 0.42 -43.68
C GLY A 104 8.78 0.84 -44.23
N THR A 105 7.78 -0.02 -44.05
CA THR A 105 6.43 0.21 -44.52
C THR A 105 5.50 0.35 -43.30
N LEU A 106 4.46 1.16 -43.39
CA LEU A 106 3.42 1.25 -42.36
C LEU A 106 2.07 1.38 -43.06
N ASN A 107 1.14 0.47 -42.79
CA ASN A 107 -0.15 0.40 -43.48
C ASN A 107 -0.03 0.40 -45.04
N GLY A 108 1.02 -0.23 -45.58
CA GLY A 108 1.28 -0.28 -47.03
C GLY A 108 1.93 0.97 -47.64
N LEU A 109 2.27 1.98 -46.83
CA LEU A 109 2.99 3.18 -47.26
C LEU A 109 4.44 3.14 -46.81
N SER A 110 5.36 3.54 -47.69
CA SER A 110 6.78 3.68 -47.34
C SER A 110 6.97 4.80 -46.33
N VAL A 111 7.67 4.53 -45.24
CA VAL A 111 7.94 5.50 -44.16
C VAL A 111 9.44 5.67 -43.99
N GLN A 112 9.87 6.93 -44.07
CA GLN A 112 11.23 7.33 -43.76
C GLN A 112 11.20 8.58 -42.88
N LYS A 113 11.56 8.42 -41.61
CA LYS A 113 11.51 9.53 -40.64
C LYS A 113 12.76 9.55 -39.80
N THR A 114 13.33 10.74 -39.65
CA THR A 114 14.57 10.96 -38.90
C THR A 114 14.30 11.83 -37.69
N PHE A 115 14.86 11.43 -36.55
CA PHE A 115 14.77 12.15 -35.28
C PHE A 115 16.18 12.45 -34.77
N ARG A 116 16.34 13.59 -34.10
CA ARG A 116 17.54 13.90 -33.31
C ARG A 116 17.12 13.92 -31.85
N VAL A 117 17.77 13.10 -31.03
CA VAL A 117 17.56 13.01 -29.59
C VAL A 117 18.83 13.48 -28.90
N CYS A 118 18.67 14.33 -27.90
CA CYS A 118 19.74 14.72 -26.99
C CYS A 118 19.51 13.99 -25.65
N PRO A 119 20.16 12.83 -25.41
CA PRO A 119 19.76 11.92 -24.32
C PRO A 119 19.83 12.54 -22.93
N VAL A 120 20.71 13.53 -22.72
CA VAL A 120 20.84 14.28 -21.45
C VAL A 120 19.58 15.06 -21.05
N HIS A 121 18.67 15.34 -21.99
CA HIS A 121 17.39 15.99 -21.72
C HIS A 121 16.24 15.01 -21.45
N TYR A 122 16.49 13.71 -21.58
CA TYR A 122 15.49 12.65 -21.41
C TYR A 122 15.99 11.58 -20.43
N VAL A 123 16.55 12.01 -19.30
CA VAL A 123 17.12 11.14 -18.29
C VAL A 123 16.01 10.53 -17.42
N LYS A 124 16.01 9.19 -17.30
CA LYS A 124 15.06 8.41 -16.51
C LYS A 124 15.80 7.26 -15.80
N PRO A 125 16.59 7.56 -14.75
CA PRO A 125 17.28 6.52 -14.00
C PRO A 125 16.29 5.62 -13.25
N PRO A 126 16.71 4.43 -12.82
CA PRO A 126 15.96 3.62 -11.87
C PRO A 126 15.60 4.41 -10.61
N ALA A 127 14.47 4.07 -10.00
CA ALA A 127 14.11 4.59 -8.68
C ALA A 127 15.20 4.23 -7.66
N PRO A 128 15.68 5.19 -6.84
CA PRO A 128 16.66 4.89 -5.81
C PRO A 128 16.08 3.95 -4.74
N ARG A 129 16.94 3.37 -3.92
CA ARG A 129 16.55 2.54 -2.78
C ARG A 129 16.99 3.19 -1.49
N VAL A 130 16.03 3.43 -0.59
CA VAL A 130 16.29 3.99 0.73
C VAL A 130 16.87 2.89 1.63
N LYS A 131 17.88 3.24 2.42
CA LYS A 131 18.46 2.44 3.49
C LYS A 131 18.31 3.24 4.78
N ILE A 132 17.73 2.63 5.80
CA ILE A 132 17.55 3.24 7.12
C ILE A 132 18.43 2.48 8.10
N THR A 133 19.35 3.18 8.75
CA THR A 133 20.23 2.60 9.78
C THR A 133 20.14 3.39 11.06
N GLU A 134 20.03 2.70 12.19
CA GLU A 134 20.03 3.33 13.51
C GLU A 134 21.46 3.59 14.00
N GLU A 135 21.74 4.82 14.40
CA GLU A 135 23.01 5.22 15.01
C GLU A 135 22.74 6.04 16.27
N GLY A 136 22.83 5.38 17.42
CA GLY A 136 22.64 6.02 18.73
C GLY A 136 21.22 6.52 18.93
N LYS A 137 21.01 7.84 18.78
CA LYS A 137 19.71 8.50 18.96
C LYS A 137 19.08 8.97 17.64
N ASP A 138 19.72 8.66 16.52
CA ASP A 138 19.30 9.10 15.20
C ASP A 138 19.11 7.90 14.25
N LEU A 139 18.24 8.08 13.27
CA LEU A 139 18.18 7.26 12.07
C LEU A 139 18.91 7.97 10.95
N ILE A 140 19.77 7.24 10.25
CA ILE A 140 20.45 7.68 9.04
C ILE A 140 19.65 7.16 7.85
N LEU A 141 19.08 8.08 7.08
CA LEU A 141 18.38 7.80 5.82
C LEU A 141 19.38 8.01 4.69
N SER A 142 19.73 6.95 3.98
CA SER A 142 20.71 7.00 2.89
C SER A 142 20.20 6.27 1.64
N TRP A 143 20.80 6.57 0.49
CA TRP A 143 20.50 5.89 -0.77
C TRP A 143 21.71 5.93 -1.69
N ASP A 144 21.77 4.99 -2.63
CA ASP A 144 22.85 4.98 -3.61
C ASP A 144 22.51 5.93 -4.77
N PRO A 145 23.48 6.71 -5.27
CA PRO A 145 23.26 7.57 -6.43
C PRO A 145 23.01 6.73 -7.69
N PRO A 146 22.22 7.24 -8.67
CA PRO A 146 22.06 6.55 -9.94
C PRO A 146 23.39 6.30 -10.63
N ASP A 147 23.55 5.12 -11.23
CA ASP A 147 24.66 4.79 -12.13
C ASP A 147 24.48 5.44 -13.51
N LEU A 148 24.33 6.76 -13.49
CA LEU A 148 24.11 7.61 -14.64
C LEU A 148 24.65 9.00 -14.33
N ALA A 149 25.56 9.50 -15.16
CA ALA A 149 26.22 10.80 -15.02
C ALA A 149 26.98 11.01 -13.69
N ALA A 150 27.66 12.15 -13.57
CA ALA A 150 28.40 12.50 -12.36
C ALA A 150 27.48 12.85 -11.18
N HIS A 151 27.88 12.54 -9.95
CA HIS A 151 27.11 12.82 -8.72
C HIS A 151 26.62 14.27 -8.62
N ARG A 152 27.45 15.23 -9.06
CA ARG A 152 27.12 16.67 -9.08
C ARG A 152 25.89 17.03 -9.91
N CYS A 153 25.42 16.15 -10.80
CA CYS A 153 24.26 16.36 -11.65
C CYS A 153 22.94 15.90 -11.01
N TRP A 154 22.97 15.34 -9.80
CA TRP A 154 21.78 14.86 -9.11
C TRP A 154 21.37 15.79 -7.96
N VAL A 155 20.07 15.95 -7.79
CA VAL A 155 19.40 16.50 -6.62
C VAL A 155 18.40 15.46 -6.17
N TYR A 156 18.24 15.26 -4.87
CA TYR A 156 17.28 14.28 -4.35
C TYR A 156 16.17 14.99 -3.62
N ILE A 157 14.93 14.55 -3.82
CA ILE A 157 13.77 15.01 -3.06
C ILE A 157 13.42 13.90 -2.08
N LEU A 158 13.45 14.22 -0.79
CA LEU A 158 13.06 13.31 0.29
C LEU A 158 11.61 13.60 0.70
N ASN A 159 10.80 12.55 0.81
CA ASN A 159 9.50 12.61 1.47
C ASN A 159 9.56 11.71 2.69
N TYR A 160 9.35 12.27 3.88
CA TYR A 160 9.47 11.55 5.13
C TYR A 160 8.31 11.92 6.06
N SER A 161 7.73 10.91 6.71
CA SER A 161 6.73 11.09 7.75
C SER A 161 7.06 10.26 8.99
N LYS A 162 6.68 10.75 10.16
CA LYS A 162 6.85 10.09 11.45
C LYS A 162 5.54 10.12 12.22
N CYS A 163 5.08 8.94 12.68
CA CYS A 163 3.76 8.82 13.33
C CYS A 163 2.66 9.44 12.44
N GLN A 164 1.88 10.40 12.95
CA GLN A 164 0.83 11.13 12.23
C GLN A 164 1.31 12.48 11.66
N GLU A 165 2.57 12.86 11.90
CA GLU A 165 3.13 14.08 11.34
C GLU A 165 3.79 13.77 9.99
N SER A 166 3.15 14.23 8.90
CA SER A 166 3.75 14.23 7.59
C SER A 166 4.61 15.48 7.41
N LEU A 167 5.92 15.33 7.33
CA LEU A 167 6.84 16.43 7.03
C LEU A 167 7.44 16.22 5.64
N SER A 168 6.73 16.68 4.60
CA SER A 168 7.34 16.74 3.27
C SER A 168 8.39 17.85 3.24
N LYS A 169 9.66 17.49 3.36
CA LYS A 169 10.77 18.46 3.27
C LYS A 169 11.54 18.22 1.98
N GLU A 170 11.45 19.16 1.04
CA GLU A 170 12.36 19.20 -0.09
C GLU A 170 13.76 19.49 0.44
N ILE A 171 14.59 18.47 0.60
CA ILE A 171 16.00 18.65 0.98
C ILE A 171 16.82 18.72 -0.30
N GLN A 172 17.06 19.94 -0.76
CA GLN A 172 17.98 20.18 -1.86
C GLN A 172 19.42 19.96 -1.34
N TYR A 173 19.94 18.74 -1.46
CA TYR A 173 21.32 18.44 -1.07
C TYR A 173 22.32 19.10 -2.02
N GLU A 174 23.36 19.72 -1.44
CA GLU A 174 24.37 20.43 -2.21
C GLU A 174 25.63 19.60 -2.51
N TYR A 175 26.05 18.61 -1.69
CA TYR A 175 27.30 17.85 -1.96
C TYR A 175 27.35 16.42 -1.40
N ASP A 176 28.01 15.55 -2.19
CA ASP A 176 28.75 14.27 -2.01
C ASP A 176 28.42 13.23 -0.92
N ASN A 177 27.55 13.51 0.06
CA ASN A 177 27.22 12.57 1.12
C ASN A 177 25.70 12.34 1.12
N VAL A 178 25.28 11.15 0.70
CA VAL A 178 23.86 10.81 0.53
C VAL A 178 23.26 10.30 1.84
N ALA A 179 23.25 11.13 2.89
CA ALA A 179 22.71 10.74 4.19
C ALA A 179 21.99 11.89 4.90
N VAL A 180 20.81 11.60 5.46
CA VAL A 180 19.99 12.49 6.27
C VAL A 180 19.89 11.90 7.67
N TYR A 181 20.19 12.69 8.69
CA TYR A 181 20.02 12.28 10.08
C TYR A 181 18.67 12.79 10.58
N VAL A 182 17.85 11.88 11.11
CA VAL A 182 16.57 12.21 11.74
C VAL A 182 16.53 11.66 13.15
N PRO A 183 16.03 12.41 14.15
CA PRO A 183 15.92 11.91 15.51
C PRO A 183 15.06 10.64 15.58
N TYR A 184 15.60 9.59 16.20
CA TYR A 184 14.90 8.32 16.38
C TYR A 184 13.97 8.34 17.60
N ASP A 185 12.73 7.93 17.41
CA ASP A 185 11.71 7.78 18.44
C ASP A 185 11.11 6.38 18.32
N LEU A 186 11.36 5.58 19.36
CA LEU A 186 10.98 4.18 19.45
C LEU A 186 9.46 3.95 19.34
N ARG A 187 8.64 4.98 19.54
CA ARG A 187 7.18 4.90 19.53
C ARG A 187 6.57 5.23 18.18
N CYS A 188 7.39 5.66 17.21
CA CYS A 188 6.90 6.09 15.91
C CYS A 188 7.33 5.18 14.79
N GLN A 189 6.41 4.98 13.84
CA GLN A 189 6.73 4.49 12.51
C GLN A 189 7.20 5.63 11.63
N TYR A 190 8.27 5.37 10.89
CA TYR A 190 8.88 6.22 9.89
C TYR A 190 8.49 5.69 8.52
N ARG A 191 8.12 6.59 7.61
CA ARG A 191 7.89 6.28 6.19
C ARG A 191 8.77 7.18 5.36
N VAL A 192 9.57 6.60 4.48
CA VAL A 192 10.58 7.35 3.73
C VAL A 192 10.50 6.99 2.26
N GLN A 193 10.45 8.01 1.40
CA GLN A 193 10.60 7.89 -0.03
C GLN A 193 11.62 8.91 -0.53
N VAL A 194 12.34 8.55 -1.59
CA VAL A 194 13.28 9.45 -2.25
C VAL A 194 13.09 9.42 -3.75
N LYS A 195 13.35 10.57 -4.39
CA LYS A 195 13.34 10.72 -5.85
C LYS A 195 14.61 11.43 -6.29
N ALA A 196 15.30 10.90 -7.31
CA ALA A 196 16.45 11.54 -7.94
C ALA A 196 15.97 12.46 -9.08
N VAL A 197 16.44 13.70 -9.09
CA VAL A 197 16.12 14.74 -10.07
C VAL A 197 17.41 15.19 -10.73
N TYR A 198 17.41 15.20 -12.06
CA TYR A 198 18.56 15.62 -12.84
C TYR A 198 18.63 17.15 -12.87
N LYS A 199 19.79 17.73 -12.52
CA LYS A 199 19.98 19.19 -12.45
C LYS A 199 19.80 19.81 -13.83
N LYS A 200 19.11 20.96 -13.86
CA LYS A 200 18.92 21.76 -15.09
C LYS A 200 20.23 22.15 -15.79
N SER A 201 21.31 22.31 -15.03
CA SER A 201 22.65 22.60 -15.59
C SER A 201 23.29 21.41 -16.30
N CYS A 202 22.85 20.19 -16.00
CA CYS A 202 23.31 18.97 -16.67
C CYS A 202 22.33 18.46 -17.75
N GLY A 203 21.05 18.80 -17.65
CA GLY A 203 20.02 18.39 -18.60
C GLY A 203 18.62 18.40 -17.99
N ALA A 204 17.81 17.38 -18.30
CA ALA A 204 16.47 17.23 -17.73
C ALA A 204 16.10 15.75 -17.52
N GLY A 205 15.30 15.49 -16.49
CA GLY A 205 14.89 14.14 -16.14
C GLY A 205 14.75 13.91 -14.65
N ALA A 206 14.11 12.81 -14.27
CA ALA A 206 13.98 12.38 -12.89
C ALA A 206 13.61 10.90 -12.79
N SER A 207 14.04 10.23 -11.73
CA SER A 207 13.54 8.91 -11.37
C SER A 207 12.06 8.96 -11.02
N ASP A 208 11.43 7.79 -10.92
CA ASP A 208 10.22 7.67 -10.12
C ASP A 208 10.54 7.77 -8.62
N TRP A 209 9.52 7.93 -7.79
CA TRP A 209 9.70 7.79 -6.34
C TRP A 209 10.16 6.38 -6.02
N SER A 210 11.04 6.24 -5.03
CA SER A 210 11.35 4.94 -4.44
C SER A 210 10.09 4.31 -3.85
N ASP A 211 10.15 3.01 -3.66
CA ASP A 211 9.24 2.33 -2.74
C ASP A 211 9.31 2.98 -1.36
N VAL A 212 8.21 2.89 -0.62
CA VAL A 212 8.13 3.41 0.75
C VAL A 212 8.92 2.48 1.66
N GLU A 213 10.02 2.98 2.22
CA GLU A 213 10.76 2.27 3.25
C GLU A 213 10.15 2.59 4.62
N LEU A 214 9.84 1.54 5.38
CA LEU A 214 9.23 1.65 6.70
C LEU A 214 10.24 1.28 7.77
N TYR A 215 10.29 2.06 8.84
CA TYR A 215 11.12 1.74 10.01
C TYR A 215 10.38 2.04 11.32
N GLY A 216 10.56 1.19 12.32
CA GLY A 216 9.87 1.30 13.60
C GLY A 216 8.43 0.79 13.59
N VAL A 217 7.80 0.83 14.76
CA VAL A 217 6.42 0.41 14.98
C VAL A 217 5.60 1.64 15.34
N GLU A 218 4.41 1.75 14.77
CA GLU A 218 3.45 2.74 15.24
C GLU A 218 2.85 2.19 16.53
N ASP A 219 3.40 2.59 17.67
CA ASP A 219 2.69 2.46 18.93
C ASP A 219 1.55 3.49 18.85
N LEU A 220 0.45 3.09 18.21
CA LEU A 220 -0.85 3.70 18.44
C LEU A 220 -1.08 3.57 19.93
N HIS A 221 -0.70 4.63 20.62
CA HIS A 221 -0.81 4.84 22.05
C HIS A 221 -2.04 4.10 22.52
N VAL A 222 -1.84 2.93 23.17
CA VAL A 222 -2.91 2.12 23.75
C VAL A 222 -3.85 3.12 24.40
N ASP A 223 -5.00 3.37 23.75
CA ASP A 223 -5.81 4.58 23.93
C ASP A 223 -5.79 4.89 25.43
N TRP A 224 -5.04 5.92 25.86
CA TRP A 224 -4.95 6.20 27.29
C TRP A 224 -6.35 6.41 27.83
N SER A 225 -7.22 6.97 26.99
CA SER A 225 -8.68 6.94 27.06
C SER A 225 -9.26 5.55 27.39
N MET A 226 -9.05 4.53 26.56
CA MET A 226 -9.57 3.18 26.74
C MET A 226 -9.00 2.47 27.97
N THR A 227 -7.73 2.66 28.29
CA THR A 227 -7.11 2.10 29.51
C THR A 227 -7.67 2.77 30.75
N VAL A 228 -7.82 4.10 30.72
CA VAL A 228 -8.41 4.88 31.81
C VAL A 228 -9.88 4.53 31.99
N PHE A 229 -10.66 4.38 30.92
CA PHE A 229 -12.04 3.91 30.99
C PHE A 229 -12.14 2.48 31.51
N ALA A 230 -11.24 1.58 31.08
CA ALA A 230 -11.21 0.20 31.56
C ALA A 230 -10.89 0.08 33.06
N ILE A 231 -10.23 1.06 33.67
CA ILE A 231 -9.93 1.08 35.12
C ILE A 231 -10.98 1.88 35.90
N LEU A 232 -11.37 3.06 35.41
CA LEU A 232 -12.31 3.96 36.10
C LEU A 232 -13.73 3.40 36.13
N ILE A 233 -14.20 2.77 35.06
CA ILE A 233 -15.58 2.24 34.99
C ILE A 233 -15.77 1.10 36.01
N PRO A 234 -14.91 0.06 36.08
CA PRO A 234 -15.06 -0.98 37.10
C PRO A 234 -14.88 -0.45 38.53
N ALA A 235 -13.97 0.50 38.76
CA ALA A 235 -13.78 1.10 40.09
C ALA A 235 -15.01 1.88 40.56
N ALA A 236 -15.63 2.68 39.68
CA ALA A 236 -16.85 3.41 39.99
C ALA A 236 -18.02 2.45 40.25
N VAL A 237 -18.22 1.44 39.40
CA VAL A 237 -19.27 0.42 39.57
C VAL A 237 -19.07 -0.36 40.88
N GLY A 238 -17.82 -0.74 41.20
CA GLY A 238 -17.48 -1.40 42.47
C GLY A 238 -17.83 -0.54 43.68
N LEU A 239 -17.50 0.76 43.65
CA LEU A 239 -17.86 1.70 44.70
C LEU A 239 -19.38 1.83 44.86
N PHE A 240 -20.13 1.92 43.76
CA PHE A 240 -21.59 1.96 43.78
C PHE A 240 -22.20 0.68 44.39
N ILE A 241 -21.67 -0.50 44.05
CA ILE A 241 -22.12 -1.77 44.63
C ILE A 241 -21.85 -1.79 46.13
N ILE A 242 -20.66 -1.37 46.58
CA ILE A 242 -20.33 -1.32 48.01
C ILE A 242 -21.26 -0.35 48.74
N LEU A 243 -21.49 0.84 48.21
CA LEU A 243 -22.41 1.82 48.80
C LEU A 243 -23.85 1.27 48.85
N PHE A 244 -24.31 0.62 47.77
CA PHE A 244 -25.62 -0.02 47.74
C PHE A 244 -25.76 -1.12 48.79
N LEU A 245 -24.75 -1.99 48.94
CA LEU A 245 -24.71 -3.02 49.97
C LEU A 245 -24.69 -2.43 51.37
N CYS A 246 -23.87 -1.40 51.63
CA CYS A 246 -23.83 -0.71 52.92
C CYS A 246 -25.18 -0.05 53.26
N CYS A 247 -25.80 0.62 52.29
CA CYS A 247 -27.14 1.20 52.43
C CYS A 247 -28.19 0.12 52.69
N PHE A 248 -28.16 -0.99 51.95
CA PHE A 248 -29.07 -2.11 52.12
C PHE A 248 -28.91 -2.75 53.50
N MET A 249 -27.69 -2.97 53.97
CA MET A 249 -27.41 -3.50 55.30
C MET A 249 -27.89 -2.56 56.42
N LYS A 250 -27.68 -1.24 56.26
CA LYS A 250 -28.15 -0.22 57.21
C LYS A 250 -29.66 -0.06 57.24
N HIS A 251 -30.33 -0.24 56.11
CA HIS A 251 -31.78 -0.09 55.98
C HIS A 251 -32.55 -1.42 55.94
N ARG A 252 -31.85 -2.56 56.16
CA ARG A 252 -32.44 -3.90 56.18
C ARG A 252 -33.63 -3.99 57.14
N GLU A 253 -33.54 -3.31 58.28
CA GLU A 253 -34.62 -3.30 59.30
C GLU A 253 -35.87 -2.50 58.87
N LYS A 254 -35.73 -1.57 57.92
CA LYS A 254 -36.85 -0.81 57.32
C LYS A 254 -37.43 -1.49 56.09
N LEU A 255 -36.59 -2.14 55.27
CA LEU A 255 -36.99 -2.83 54.04
C LEU A 255 -37.55 -4.24 54.30
N PHE A 256 -37.08 -4.91 55.35
CA PHE A 256 -37.65 -6.16 55.87
C PHE A 256 -38.07 -5.94 57.32
N PRO A 257 -39.29 -5.45 57.59
CA PRO A 257 -39.80 -5.42 58.96
C PRO A 257 -39.75 -6.84 59.54
N LYS A 258 -39.35 -6.97 60.82
CA LYS A 258 -39.34 -8.26 61.54
C LYS A 258 -40.65 -8.97 61.28
N ILE A 259 -40.60 -10.16 60.67
CA ILE A 259 -41.76 -11.05 60.53
C ILE A 259 -42.38 -11.15 61.93
N PRO A 260 -43.64 -10.71 62.14
CA PRO A 260 -44.25 -10.79 63.46
C PRO A 260 -44.24 -12.24 63.91
N GLN A 261 -43.80 -12.47 65.15
CA GLN A 261 -43.79 -13.79 65.76
C GLN A 261 -45.16 -14.45 65.54
N PRO A 262 -45.23 -15.72 65.08
CA PRO A 262 -46.51 -16.39 64.93
C PRO A 262 -47.23 -16.32 66.27
N SER A 263 -48.45 -15.78 66.25
CA SER A 263 -49.27 -15.61 67.44
C SER A 263 -49.40 -16.95 68.16
N LEU A 264 -49.49 -16.88 69.50
CA LEU A 264 -49.48 -18.00 70.44
C LEU A 264 -50.44 -19.16 70.08
N ILE A 265 -51.43 -18.90 69.23
CA ILE A 265 -52.34 -19.90 68.64
C ILE A 265 -51.59 -21.03 67.90
N LEU A 266 -50.55 -20.71 67.12
CA LEU A 266 -49.75 -21.74 66.44
C LEU A 266 -48.86 -22.53 67.40
N LYS A 267 -48.46 -21.90 68.52
CA LYS A 267 -47.65 -22.55 69.56
C LYS A 267 -48.49 -23.55 70.37
N ASP A 268 -49.75 -23.24 70.62
CA ASP A 268 -50.70 -24.14 71.30
C ASP A 268 -51.16 -25.30 70.40
N MET A 269 -51.31 -25.07 69.09
CA MET A 269 -51.58 -26.15 68.13
C MET A 269 -50.39 -27.10 67.93
N LEU A 270 -49.16 -26.62 68.07
CA LEU A 270 -47.95 -27.45 68.00
C LEU A 270 -47.64 -28.16 69.33
N ASN A 271 -48.01 -27.56 70.48
CA ASN A 271 -47.77 -28.16 71.80
C ASN A 271 -48.85 -29.16 72.24
N SER A 272 -50.09 -29.07 71.76
CA SER A 272 -51.13 -30.06 72.09
C SER A 272 -50.85 -31.46 71.50
N ASN A 273 -50.07 -31.54 70.42
CA ASN A 273 -49.57 -32.80 69.87
C ASN A 273 -48.44 -33.44 70.71
N LYS A 274 -47.85 -32.71 71.65
CA LYS A 274 -46.74 -33.21 72.50
C LYS A 274 -47.19 -33.95 73.75
N GLU A 275 -48.45 -33.76 74.20
CA GLU A 275 -49.00 -34.47 75.37
C GLU A 275 -49.68 -35.80 75.03
N ARG A 276 -49.85 -36.11 73.74
CA ARG A 276 -50.07 -37.49 73.26
C ARG A 276 -48.74 -38.26 73.24
N LYS A 277 -48.19 -38.52 74.42
CA LYS A 277 -47.07 -39.45 74.58
C LYS A 277 -47.50 -40.88 74.26
N SER A 278 -46.58 -41.59 73.62
CA SER A 278 -46.33 -43.03 73.75
C SER A 278 -47.14 -43.97 72.88
N THR A 279 -46.69 -44.20 71.65
CA THR A 279 -46.56 -45.58 71.11
C THR A 279 -45.53 -45.61 69.97
N ILE A 280 -44.41 -46.34 70.16
CA ILE A 280 -43.53 -46.95 69.12
C ILE A 280 -42.77 -45.95 68.20
N GLY A 281 -41.46 -46.00 67.95
CA GLY A 281 -40.39 -46.95 68.20
C GLY A 281 -39.27 -46.70 67.15
N ASN A 282 -38.02 -46.79 67.60
CA ASN A 282 -36.77 -47.00 66.85
C ASN A 282 -35.99 -45.83 66.21
N LEU A 283 -34.77 -45.67 66.75
CA LEU A 283 -33.57 -45.05 66.18
C LEU A 283 -33.19 -45.67 64.82
N TYR A 284 -32.58 -44.88 63.94
CA TYR A 284 -31.57 -45.39 62.99
C TYR A 284 -30.42 -44.38 62.84
N VAL A 285 -29.20 -44.91 62.92
CA VAL A 285 -27.90 -44.21 62.79
C VAL A 285 -27.35 -44.53 61.40
N PRO A 286 -26.92 -43.55 60.58
CA PRO A 286 -26.25 -43.86 59.32
C PRO A 286 -24.80 -44.31 59.56
N VAL A 287 -24.46 -45.42 58.91
CA VAL A 287 -23.17 -46.11 58.88
C VAL A 287 -22.17 -45.36 57.98
N GLU A 288 -20.89 -45.41 58.38
CA GLU A 288 -19.72 -44.93 57.66
C GLU A 288 -19.30 -45.98 56.62
N GLU A 289 -19.23 -45.63 55.34
CA GLU A 289 -18.59 -46.45 54.30
C GLU A 289 -17.65 -45.62 53.41
N GLU A 290 -16.41 -46.09 53.32
CA GLU A 290 -15.36 -45.69 52.40
C GLU A 290 -15.72 -46.10 50.97
N VAL A 291 -15.66 -45.19 49.99
CA VAL A 291 -15.59 -45.59 48.56
C VAL A 291 -14.73 -44.61 47.74
N GLU A 292 -13.46 -45.00 47.62
CA GLU A 292 -12.68 -45.17 46.39
C GLU A 292 -12.80 -44.14 45.24
N CYS A 293 -11.68 -43.44 44.99
CA CYS A 293 -11.44 -42.60 43.82
C CYS A 293 -11.45 -43.42 42.52
N LYS A 294 -12.26 -43.03 41.54
CA LYS A 294 -12.15 -43.48 40.15
C LYS A 294 -11.96 -42.28 39.21
N VAL A 295 -10.71 -42.07 38.79
CA VAL A 295 -10.35 -41.16 37.71
C VAL A 295 -10.74 -41.83 36.39
N ILE A 296 -11.52 -41.14 35.56
CA ILE A 296 -11.73 -41.52 34.17
C ILE A 296 -11.15 -40.40 33.29
N LEU A 297 -10.08 -40.76 32.61
CA LEU A 297 -9.40 -40.02 31.55
C LEU A 297 -10.30 -40.10 30.31
N ASP A 298 -10.92 -38.98 29.91
CA ASP A 298 -11.65 -38.94 28.65
C ASP A 298 -10.66 -38.75 27.50
N LYS A 299 -10.80 -39.61 26.49
CA LYS A 299 -9.87 -39.78 25.37
C LYS A 299 -10.27 -38.87 24.21
N ASP A 300 -9.22 -38.40 23.53
CA ASP A 300 -9.21 -37.59 22.31
C ASP A 300 -10.31 -37.89 21.29
N LEU A 301 -10.90 -36.81 20.75
CA LEU A 301 -11.68 -36.81 19.51
C LEU A 301 -10.73 -36.52 18.33
N PRO A 302 -10.71 -37.35 17.27
CA PRO A 302 -9.76 -37.16 16.18
C PRO A 302 -10.17 -36.07 15.18
N LEU A 303 -9.14 -35.34 14.76
CA LEU A 303 -9.02 -34.45 13.60
C LEU A 303 -9.84 -34.89 12.38
N LEU A 304 -10.76 -34.03 11.95
CA LEU A 304 -11.31 -34.06 10.60
C LEU A 304 -10.34 -33.33 9.66
N MET A 305 -9.69 -34.12 8.81
CA MET A 305 -8.95 -33.65 7.64
C MET A 305 -9.94 -33.07 6.63
N MET A 306 -9.77 -31.79 6.26
CA MET A 306 -10.31 -31.24 5.02
C MET A 306 -9.24 -31.37 3.94
N GLN A 307 -9.52 -32.21 2.94
CA GLN A 307 -8.83 -32.18 1.65
C GLN A 307 -9.72 -31.44 0.64
N PRO A 308 -9.14 -30.63 -0.27
CA PRO A 308 -9.90 -29.79 -1.19
C PRO A 308 -10.27 -30.58 -2.45
N ASP A 309 -11.30 -30.13 -3.17
CA ASP A 309 -11.49 -30.31 -4.62
C ASP A 309 -12.83 -29.66 -5.04
N PRO A 310 -13.08 -29.34 -6.33
CA PRO A 310 -12.17 -29.19 -7.48
C PRO A 310 -12.17 -27.77 -8.10
#